data_AF-A0A9E0GIX5-F1
#
_entry.id   AF-A0A9E0GIX5-F1
#
_cell.length_a   1.000
_cell.length_b   1.000
_cell.length_c   1.000
_cell.angle_alpha   90.00
_cell.angle_beta   90.00
_cell.angle_gamma   90.00
#
_symmetry.space_group_name_H-M   'P 1'
#
loop_
_entity.id
_entity.type
_entity.pdbx_description
1 polymer ?
#
loop_
_entity_poly.entity_id
_entity_poly.type
_entity_poly.pdbx_seq_one_letter_code
_entity_poly.pdbx_strand_id
1 'polypeptide(L)'
;MDTTKYPVPLSAYDYRVLTKSKIIALMIGDQLETAKKRGDQRILSMTLFELEELVGWLAAESNHAYSRRVGEELGEICDKLEGLLFEIKRGLREEK
;
A
#
# COMPACT_ATOMS: atom_id res chain seq x y z
N MET A 1 19.69 5.99 0.02
CA MET A 1 18.26 5.80 0.34
C MET A 1 18.18 4.93 1.58
N ASP A 2 17.30 5.25 2.52
CA ASP A 2 17.00 4.38 3.66
C ASP A 2 16.39 3.07 3.12
N THR A 3 17.04 1.94 3.43
CA THR A 3 16.61 0.60 3.00
C THR A 3 15.80 -0.12 4.08
N THR A 4 15.53 0.56 5.20
CA THR A 4 14.69 0.05 6.27
C THR A 4 13.30 -0.27 5.72
N LYS A 5 12.87 -1.50 5.94
CA LYS A 5 11.55 -1.97 5.52
C LYS A 5 10.59 -2.00 6.70
N TYR A 6 9.41 -1.46 6.46
CA TYR A 6 8.30 -1.38 7.40
C TYR A 6 7.22 -2.40 7.01
N PRO A 7 6.56 -2.99 8.01
CA PRO A 7 5.43 -3.88 7.75
C PRO A 7 4.21 -3.06 7.31
N VAL A 8 3.66 -3.41 6.14
CA VAL A 8 2.41 -2.83 5.62
C VAL A 8 1.32 -3.89 5.72
N PRO A 9 0.47 -3.84 6.76
CA PRO A 9 -0.63 -4.78 6.91
C PRO A 9 -1.78 -4.45 5.96
N LEU A 10 -2.20 -5.44 5.19
CA LEU A 10 -3.37 -5.39 4.33
C LEU A 10 -4.36 -6.46 4.77
N SER A 11 -5.66 -6.14 4.75
CA SER A 11 -6.67 -7.19 4.87
C SER A 11 -6.60 -8.13 3.65
N ALA A 12 -7.10 -9.36 3.79
CA ALA A 12 -7.19 -10.27 2.64
C ALA A 12 -8.04 -9.67 1.50
N TYR A 13 -8.97 -8.76 1.79
CA TYR A 13 -9.74 -8.06 0.78
C TYR A 13 -8.89 -6.99 0.07
N ASP A 14 -8.26 -6.09 0.81
CA ASP A 14 -7.43 -5.01 0.24
C ASP A 14 -6.31 -5.60 -0.63
N TYR A 15 -5.63 -6.64 -0.14
CA TYR A 15 -4.61 -7.34 -0.93
C TYR A 15 -5.16 -7.88 -2.25
N ARG A 16 -6.38 -8.44 -2.26
CA ARG A 16 -7.01 -8.90 -3.51
C ARG A 16 -7.35 -7.76 -4.44
N VAL A 17 -7.81 -6.62 -3.94
CA VAL A 17 -8.08 -5.43 -4.76
C VAL A 17 -6.78 -4.97 -5.44
N LEU A 18 -5.68 -4.86 -4.69
CA LEU A 18 -4.38 -4.47 -5.23
C LEU A 18 -3.88 -5.43 -6.31
N THR A 19 -3.97 -6.75 -6.08
CA THR A 19 -3.55 -7.76 -7.07
C THR A 19 -4.39 -7.77 -8.36
N LYS A 20 -5.60 -7.18 -8.34
CA LYS A 20 -6.47 -7.09 -9.52
C LYS A 20 -6.20 -5.86 -10.37
N SER A 21 -5.65 -4.78 -9.80
CA SER A 21 -5.22 -3.64 -10.58
C SER A 21 -3.90 -3.98 -11.26
N LYS A 22 -3.91 -4.04 -12.60
CA LYS A 22 -2.72 -4.39 -13.40
C LYS A 22 -1.58 -3.41 -13.18
N ILE A 23 -1.89 -2.12 -13.06
CA ILE A 23 -0.89 -1.06 -12.86
C ILE A 23 -0.26 -1.24 -11.48
N ILE A 24 -1.08 -1.35 -10.42
CA ILE A 24 -0.56 -1.54 -9.06
C ILE A 24 0.23 -2.85 -8.96
N ALA A 25 -0.29 -3.95 -9.48
CA ALA A 25 0.40 -5.24 -9.45
C ALA A 25 1.75 -5.20 -10.21
N LEU A 26 1.87 -4.40 -11.26
CA LEU A 26 3.13 -4.18 -11.96
C LEU A 26 4.12 -3.37 -11.11
N MET A 27 3.64 -2.31 -10.45
CA MET A 27 4.50 -1.40 -9.67
C MET A 27 5.01 -2.02 -8.37
N ILE A 28 4.21 -2.86 -7.71
CA ILE A 28 4.55 -3.48 -6.41
C ILE A 28 4.59 -5.01 -6.45
N GLY A 29 4.87 -5.59 -7.63
CA GLY A 29 4.82 -7.03 -7.87
C GLY A 29 5.70 -7.83 -6.90
N ASP A 30 6.96 -7.41 -6.73
CA ASP A 30 7.91 -8.08 -5.84
C ASP A 30 7.44 -8.10 -4.38
N GLN A 31 6.83 -7.00 -3.92
CA GLN A 31 6.30 -6.89 -2.56
C GLN A 31 5.05 -7.74 -2.39
N LEU A 32 4.18 -7.81 -3.41
CA LEU A 32 3.01 -8.68 -3.42
C LEU A 32 3.39 -10.16 -3.39
N GLU A 33 4.41 -10.57 -4.14
CA GLU A 33 4.90 -11.96 -4.18
C GLU A 33 5.54 -12.40 -2.87
N THR A 34 6.24 -11.48 -2.20
CA THR A 34 6.92 -11.75 -0.92
C THR A 34 6.03 -11.51 0.30
N ALA A 35 4.73 -11.23 0.08
CA ALA A 35 3.77 -10.95 1.13
C ALA A 35 3.62 -12.13 2.10
N LYS A 36 3.82 -11.88 3.40
CA LYS A 36 3.64 -12.91 4.43
C LYS A 36 2.19 -12.96 4.88
N LYS A 37 1.61 -14.16 4.96
CA LYS A 37 0.29 -14.37 5.56
C LYS A 37 0.41 -14.37 7.09
N ARG A 38 -0.42 -13.57 7.76
CA ARG A 38 -0.57 -13.57 9.22
C ARG A 38 -2.06 -13.49 9.56
N GLY A 39 -2.65 -14.61 9.96
CA GLY A 39 -4.11 -14.69 10.14
C GLY A 39 -4.87 -14.41 8.85
N ASP A 40 -5.76 -13.42 8.90
CA ASP A 40 -6.56 -12.89 7.80
C ASP A 40 -5.87 -11.74 7.02
N GLN A 41 -4.65 -11.37 7.42
CA GLN A 41 -3.89 -10.30 6.80
C GLN A 41 -2.78 -10.81 5.87
N ARG A 42 -2.36 -9.92 4.98
CA ARG A 42 -1.15 -10.00 4.17
C ARG A 42 -0.24 -8.85 4.57
N ILE A 43 0.98 -9.18 4.97
CA ILE A 43 1.97 -8.20 5.40
C ILE A 43 2.99 -8.04 4.28
N LEU A 44 3.00 -6.86 3.65
CA LEU A 44 4.05 -6.47 2.72
C LEU A 44 5.23 -5.90 3.51
N SER A 45 6.44 -6.05 2.97
CA SER A 45 7.65 -5.47 3.54
C SER A 45 8.16 -4.40 2.58
N MET A 46 7.95 -3.14 2.92
CA MET A 46 8.18 -2.00 2.02
C MET A 46 9.06 -0.96 2.70
N THR A 47 10.00 -0.39 1.97
CA THR A 47 10.68 0.84 2.36
C THR A 47 9.70 2.01 2.39
N LEU A 48 10.08 3.08 3.07
CA LEU A 48 9.26 4.29 3.13
C LEU A 48 8.98 4.85 1.73
N PHE A 49 9.99 4.83 0.85
CA PHE A 49 9.88 5.26 -0.53
C PHE A 49 8.90 4.41 -1.34
N GLU A 50 9.01 3.07 -1.27
CA GLU A 50 8.06 2.17 -1.95
C GLU A 50 6.61 2.37 -1.48
N LEU A 51 6.42 2.64 -0.18
CA LEU A 51 5.09 2.93 0.37
C LEU A 51 4.55 4.29 -0.13
N GLU A 52 5.40 5.33 -0.20
CA GLU A 52 5.04 6.63 -0.79
C GLU A 52 4.63 6.51 -2.25
N GLU A 53 5.40 5.75 -3.04
CA GLU A 53 5.06 5.48 -4.44
C GLU A 53 3.72 4.75 -4.56
N LEU A 54 3.51 3.68 -3.78
CA LEU A 54 2.25 2.95 -3.78
C LEU A 54 1.05 3.85 -3.49
N VAL A 55 1.15 4.71 -2.47
CA VAL A 55 0.12 5.70 -2.14
C VAL A 55 -0.14 6.62 -3.33
N GLY A 56 0.91 7.14 -3.96
CA GLY A 56 0.78 7.99 -5.15
C GLY A 56 0.06 7.29 -6.31
N TRP A 57 0.40 6.02 -6.58
CA TRP A 57 -0.26 5.23 -7.61
C TRP A 57 -1.73 4.95 -7.28
N LEU A 58 -2.07 4.68 -6.01
CA LEU A 58 -3.45 4.45 -5.59
C LEU A 58 -4.30 5.72 -5.70
N ALA A 59 -3.75 6.88 -5.33
CA ALA A 59 -4.40 8.16 -5.52
C ALA A 59 -4.68 8.45 -7.00
N ALA A 60 -3.71 8.18 -7.88
CA ALA A 60 -3.90 8.33 -9.32
C ALA A 60 -4.94 7.35 -9.88
N GLU A 61 -4.82 6.07 -9.56
CA GLU A 61 -5.68 5.01 -10.09
C GLU A 61 -7.12 5.12 -9.58
N SER A 62 -7.32 5.53 -8.32
CA SER A 62 -8.68 5.78 -7.78
C SER A 62 -9.39 6.90 -8.53
N ASN A 63 -8.69 8.00 -8.83
CA ASN A 63 -9.21 9.14 -9.58
C ASN A 63 -9.52 8.81 -11.04
N HIS A 64 -8.76 7.88 -11.65
CA HIS A 64 -8.92 7.46 -13.04
C HIS A 64 -9.63 6.12 -13.21
N ALA A 65 -10.21 5.57 -12.14
CA ALA A 65 -10.82 4.26 -12.15
C ALA A 65 -11.96 4.16 -13.19
N TYR A 66 -12.00 3.03 -13.91
CA TYR A 66 -13.01 2.77 -14.94
C TYR A 66 -14.45 2.69 -14.39
N SER A 67 -14.60 2.53 -13.08
CA SER A 67 -15.90 2.55 -12.42
C SER A 67 -15.78 3.21 -11.05
N ARG A 68 -16.87 3.86 -10.63
CA ARG A 68 -16.97 4.51 -9.31
C ARG A 68 -16.63 3.55 -8.17
N ARG A 69 -17.14 2.33 -8.22
CA ARG A 69 -16.87 1.30 -7.21
C ARG A 69 -15.37 1.02 -7.08
N VAL A 70 -14.66 0.86 -8.19
CA VAL A 70 -13.20 0.62 -8.14
C VAL A 70 -12.46 1.85 -7.63
N GLY A 71 -12.90 3.05 -8.00
CA GLY A 71 -12.36 4.29 -7.46
C GLY A 71 -12.49 4.37 -5.95
N GLU A 72 -13.67 4.05 -5.42
CA GLU A 72 -13.95 3.99 -3.98
C GLU A 72 -13.10 2.92 -3.28
N GLU A 73 -13.06 1.69 -3.81
CA GLU A 73 -12.25 0.60 -3.24
C GLU A 73 -10.74 0.95 -3.19
N LEU A 74 -10.20 1.58 -4.23
CA LEU A 74 -8.80 2.01 -4.26
C LEU A 74 -8.53 3.23 -3.39
N GLY A 75 -9.47 4.18 -3.35
CA GLY A 75 -9.40 5.36 -2.50
C GLY A 75 -9.37 5.00 -1.01
N GLU A 76 -10.25 4.09 -0.58
CA GLU A 76 -10.23 3.58 0.80
C GLU A 76 -8.91 2.91 1.18
N ILE A 77 -8.27 2.21 0.23
CA ILE A 77 -6.95 1.62 0.48
C ILE A 77 -5.87 2.72 0.54
N CYS A 78 -5.96 3.73 -0.34
CA CYS A 78 -5.07 4.88 -0.34
C CYS A 78 -5.08 5.57 1.04
N ASP A 79 -6.26 5.92 1.56
CA ASP A 79 -6.42 6.61 2.84
C ASP A 79 -5.80 5.81 4.01
N LYS A 80 -6.02 4.48 4.03
CA LYS A 80 -5.41 3.58 5.03
C LYS A 80 -3.88 3.62 4.99
N LEU A 81 -3.31 3.59 3.78
CA LEU A 81 -1.86 3.57 3.60
C LEU A 81 -1.23 4.94 3.84
N GLU A 82 -1.93 6.04 3.55
CA GLU A 82 -1.53 7.39 3.95
C GLU A 82 -1.45 7.53 5.47
N GLY A 83 -2.44 7.01 6.18
CA GLY A 83 -2.44 6.97 7.64
C GLY A 83 -1.22 6.20 8.19
N LEU A 84 -0.95 5.01 7.65
CA LEU A 84 0.25 4.24 8.03
C LEU A 84 1.55 4.99 7.73
N LEU A 85 1.65 5.59 6.55
CA LEU A 85 2.81 6.37 6.13
C LEU A 85 3.06 7.55 7.06
N PHE A 86 2.00 8.25 7.46
CA PHE A 86 2.06 9.36 8.42
C PHE A 86 2.59 8.89 9.78
N GLU A 87 2.09 7.76 10.29
CA GLU A 87 2.51 7.18 11.56
C GLU A 87 4.00 6.78 11.55
N ILE A 88 4.46 6.12 10.49
CA ILE A 88 5.88 5.76 10.34
C ILE A 88 6.75 7.03 10.34
N LYS A 89 6.39 8.04 9.55
CA LYS A 89 7.12 9.32 9.48
C LYS A 89 7.09 10.08 10.81
N ARG A 90 6.04 9.95 11.61
CA ARG A 90 5.96 10.54 12.94
C ARG A 90 6.94 9.86 13.89
N GLY A 91 6.94 8.52 13.96
CA GLY A 91 7.89 7.76 14.79
C GLY A 91 9.35 8.10 14.49
N LEU A 92 9.72 8.19 13.20
CA LEU A 92 11.06 8.58 12.77
C LEU A 92 11.50 10.00 13.17
N ARG A 93 10.55 10.89 13.49
CA ARG A 93 10.84 12.26 13.96
C ARG A 93 11.00 12.31 15.47
N GLU A 94 10.37 11.42 16.22
CA GLU A 94 10.45 11.35 17.67
C GLU A 94 11.71 10.60 18.14
N GLU A 95 12.31 9.78 17.28
CA GLU A 95 13.57 9.06 17.55
C GLU A 95 14.85 9.86 17.21
N LYS A 96 14.72 11.09 16.70
CA LYS A 96 15.84 12.00 16.34
C LYS A 96 16.04 13.10 17.37
#